data_AF-A0A383B7D8-F1
#
_entry.id   AF-A0A383B7D8-F1
#
_cell.length_a   1.000
_cell.length_b   1.000
_cell.length_c   1.000
_cell.angle_alpha   90.00
_cell.angle_beta   90.00
_cell.angle_gamma   90.00
#
_symmetry.space_group_name_H-M   'P 1'
#
loop_
_entity.id
_entity.type
_entity.pdbx_description
1 polymer ?
#
loop_
_entity_poly.entity_id
_entity_poly.type
_entity_poly.pdbx_seq_one_letter_code
_entity_poly.pdbx_strand_id
1 'polypeptide(L)'
;MAGILDNAKHGYDDQWLPRSRGADDDAISTALEKLMERGLADGETVTPEGFEFREGLERKLNNMASAAWRNLGIDQTTQFLELIEPVGSRYMDHIDNTAGSNWMPAGREAKSK
;
A
#
# COMPACT_ATOMS: atom_id res chain seq x y z
N MET A 1 -11.19 0.46 -2.49
CA MET A 1 -11.09 -0.91 -3.04
C MET A 1 -9.64 -1.43 -3.03
N ALA A 2 -8.73 -0.94 -3.88
CA ALA A 2 -7.35 -1.46 -3.92
C ALA A 2 -6.61 -1.36 -2.56
N GLY A 3 -6.81 -0.25 -1.84
CA GLY A 3 -6.27 -0.09 -0.49
C GLY A 3 -6.77 -1.13 0.52
N ILE A 4 -8.01 -1.62 0.40
CA ILE A 4 -8.57 -2.64 1.31
C ILE A 4 -7.97 -4.01 1.02
N LEU A 5 -7.89 -4.38 -0.27
CA LEU A 5 -7.25 -5.64 -0.68
C LEU A 5 -5.78 -5.69 -0.27
N ASP A 6 -5.08 -4.57 -0.43
CA ASP A 6 -3.68 -4.46 -0.07
C ASP A 6 -3.47 -4.38 1.45
N ASN A 7 -4.41 -3.77 2.18
CA ASN A 7 -4.45 -3.79 3.64
C ASN A 7 -4.53 -5.23 4.16
N ALA A 8 -5.46 -6.02 3.62
CA ALA A 8 -5.64 -7.42 3.98
C ALA A 8 -4.40 -8.26 3.66
N LYS A 9 -3.73 -8.03 2.52
CA LYS A 9 -2.51 -8.76 2.14
C LYS A 9 -1.38 -8.59 3.15
N HIS A 10 -1.23 -7.38 3.68
CA HIS A 10 -0.20 -7.05 4.67
C HIS A 10 -0.65 -7.33 6.10
N GLY A 11 -1.92 -7.71 6.31
CA GLY A 11 -2.46 -7.99 7.63
C GLY A 11 -2.53 -6.76 8.53
N TYR A 12 -2.64 -5.56 7.95
CA TYR A 12 -2.77 -4.32 8.72
C TYR A 12 -4.12 -4.25 9.41
N ASP A 13 -4.11 -3.84 10.68
CA ASP A 13 -5.34 -3.70 11.47
C ASP A 13 -6.08 -2.40 11.13
N ASP A 14 -7.37 -2.34 11.49
CA ASP A 14 -8.25 -1.16 11.39
C ASP A 14 -8.20 -0.44 10.03
N GLN A 15 -8.05 -1.20 8.94
CA GLN A 15 -7.98 -0.64 7.59
C GLN A 15 -6.95 0.50 7.49
N TRP A 16 -5.80 0.34 8.17
CA TRP A 16 -4.79 1.38 8.27
C TRP A 16 -4.36 1.91 6.90
N LEU A 17 -4.18 1.03 5.91
CA LEU A 17 -3.71 1.44 4.60
C LEU A 17 -4.68 2.38 3.86
N PRO A 18 -5.98 2.07 3.67
CA PRO A 18 -6.90 3.02 3.06
C PRO A 18 -7.08 4.29 3.90
N ARG A 19 -7.11 4.20 5.24
CA ARG A 19 -7.19 5.39 6.12
C ARG A 19 -5.98 6.31 5.97
N SER A 20 -4.78 5.74 5.88
CA SER A 20 -3.54 6.47 5.60
C SER A 20 -3.49 7.13 4.21
N ARG A 21 -4.54 6.96 3.40
CA ARG A 21 -4.73 7.60 2.10
C ARG A 21 -5.99 8.48 2.08
N GLY A 22 -6.56 8.78 3.26
CA GLY A 22 -7.70 9.68 3.44
C GLY A 22 -9.08 9.02 3.32
N ALA A 23 -9.18 7.68 3.34
CA ALA A 23 -10.49 7.03 3.38
C ALA A 23 -11.12 7.11 4.78
N ASP A 24 -12.33 7.63 4.86
CA ASP A 24 -13.18 7.57 6.05
C ASP A 24 -14.00 6.28 6.09
N ASP A 25 -14.82 6.12 7.14
CA ASP A 25 -15.62 4.91 7.36
C ASP A 25 -16.63 4.67 6.23
N ASP A 26 -17.27 5.72 5.72
CA ASP A 26 -18.23 5.64 4.62
C ASP A 26 -17.55 5.19 3.32
N ALA A 27 -16.37 5.73 3.02
CA ALA A 27 -15.59 5.32 1.86
C ALA A 27 -15.09 3.86 1.97
N ILE A 28 -14.74 3.42 3.17
CA ILE A 28 -14.35 2.02 3.43
C ILE A 28 -15.55 1.09 3.26
N SER A 29 -16.68 1.42 3.87
CA SER A 29 -17.93 0.64 3.78
C SER A 29 -18.37 0.50 2.32
N THR A 30 -18.47 1.61 1.59
CA THR A 30 -18.81 1.63 0.17
C THR A 30 -17.84 0.79 -0.67
N ALA A 31 -16.56 0.78 -0.31
CA ALA A 31 -15.57 0.00 -1.03
C ALA A 31 -15.68 -1.50 -0.72
N LEU A 32 -16.04 -1.90 0.51
CA LEU A 32 -16.30 -3.29 0.87
C LEU A 32 -17.54 -3.81 0.16
N GLU A 33 -18.64 -3.06 0.12
CA GLU A 33 -19.86 -3.41 -0.62
C GLU A 33 -19.55 -3.74 -2.09
N LYS A 34 -18.79 -2.87 -2.76
CA LYS A 34 -18.37 -3.10 -4.16
C LYS A 34 -17.44 -4.29 -4.33
N LEU A 35 -16.65 -4.64 -3.31
CA LEU A 35 -15.82 -5.84 -3.34
C LEU A 35 -16.68 -7.09 -3.16
N MET A 36 -17.68 -7.05 -2.26
CA MET A 36 -18.64 -8.14 -2.04
C MET A 36 -19.49 -8.41 -3.28
N GLU A 37 -20.00 -7.37 -3.95
CA GLU A 37 -20.74 -7.50 -5.23
C GLU A 37 -19.94 -8.24 -6.31
N ARG A 38 -18.61 -8.20 -6.21
CA ARG A 38 -17.67 -8.84 -7.15
C ARG A 38 -17.12 -10.17 -6.64
N GLY A 39 -17.55 -10.65 -5.48
CA GLY A 39 -17.05 -11.86 -4.82
C GLY A 39 -15.62 -11.75 -4.31
N LEU A 40 -15.08 -10.53 -4.16
CA LEU A 40 -13.70 -10.27 -3.72
C LEU A 40 -13.60 -10.03 -2.20
N ALA A 41 -14.73 -9.93 -1.51
CA ALA A 41 -14.84 -9.83 -0.07
C ALA A 41 -16.09 -10.55 0.42
N ASP A 42 -16.07 -10.96 1.69
CA ASP A 42 -17.21 -11.46 2.46
C ASP A 42 -17.24 -10.72 3.81
N GLY A 43 -18.21 -9.80 3.94
CA GLY A 43 -18.19 -8.79 5.00
C GLY A 43 -16.93 -7.94 4.94
N GLU A 44 -16.18 -7.91 6.05
CA GLU A 44 -14.92 -7.17 6.15
C GLU A 44 -13.67 -7.99 5.76
N THR A 45 -13.86 -9.26 5.38
CA THR A 45 -12.76 -10.17 5.05
C THR A 45 -12.58 -10.28 3.53
N VAL A 46 -11.32 -10.26 3.07
CA VAL A 46 -11.00 -10.48 1.65
C VAL A 46 -11.04 -11.98 1.33
N THR A 47 -11.73 -12.34 0.25
CA THR A 47 -11.84 -13.73 -0.21
C THR A 47 -10.55 -14.21 -0.89
N PRO A 48 -10.34 -15.53 -1.08
CA PRO A 48 -9.24 -16.03 -1.91
C PRO A 48 -9.19 -15.37 -3.29
N GLU A 49 -10.33 -15.21 -3.95
CA GLU A 49 -10.46 -14.54 -5.26
C GLU A 49 -10.07 -13.06 -5.18
N GLY A 50 -10.38 -12.40 -4.06
CA GLY A 50 -9.94 -11.04 -3.76
C GLY A 50 -8.42 -10.90 -3.67
N PHE A 51 -7.75 -11.86 -3.02
CA PHE A 51 -6.29 -11.92 -2.97
C PHE A 51 -5.69 -12.17 -4.36
N GLU A 52 -6.21 -13.13 -5.11
CA GLU A 52 -5.74 -13.40 -6.48
C GLU A 52 -5.89 -12.18 -7.39
N PHE A 53 -7.03 -11.48 -7.29
CA PHE A 53 -7.27 -10.25 -8.03
C PHE A 53 -6.24 -9.16 -7.67
N ARG A 54 -5.94 -8.97 -6.38
CA ARG A 54 -4.89 -8.05 -5.91
C ARG A 54 -3.52 -8.41 -6.47
N GLU A 55 -3.12 -9.68 -6.39
CA GLU A 55 -1.84 -10.14 -6.95
C GLU A 55 -1.76 -9.91 -8.47
N GLY A 56 -2.88 -10.10 -9.19
CA GLY A 56 -2.97 -9.80 -10.61
C GLY A 56 -2.77 -8.31 -10.92
N LEU A 57 -3.40 -7.43 -10.12
CA LEU A 57 -3.21 -5.98 -10.22
C LEU A 57 -1.75 -5.60 -9.93
N GLU A 58 -1.16 -6.10 -8.85
CA GLU A 58 0.23 -5.82 -8.49
C GLU A 58 1.20 -6.22 -9.59
N ARG A 59 1.08 -7.43 -10.15
CA ARG A 59 1.94 -7.84 -11.28
C ARG A 59 1.81 -6.90 -12.48
N LYS A 60 0.58 -6.48 -12.81
CA LYS A 60 0.33 -5.57 -13.93
C LYS A 60 0.95 -4.20 -13.67
N LEU A 61 0.74 -3.64 -12.48
CA LEU A 61 1.26 -2.34 -12.09
C LEU A 61 2.79 -2.35 -11.99
N ASN A 62 3.38 -3.39 -11.39
CA ASN A 62 4.84 -3.57 -11.35
C ASN A 62 5.44 -3.63 -12.74
N ASN A 63 4.82 -4.37 -13.67
CA ASN A 63 5.29 -4.40 -15.05
C ASN A 63 5.29 -3.01 -15.69
N MET A 64 4.22 -2.23 -15.49
CA MET A 64 4.13 -0.86 -16.03
C MET A 64 5.13 0.10 -15.37
N ALA A 65 5.29 0.04 -14.06
CA ALA A 65 6.18 0.93 -13.30
C ALA A 65 7.67 0.57 -13.47
N SER A 66 7.99 -0.68 -13.80
CA SER A 66 9.38 -1.16 -13.89
C SER A 66 10.19 -0.52 -15.04
N ALA A 67 9.54 0.06 -16.05
CA ALA A 67 10.23 0.58 -17.23
C ALA A 67 11.28 1.66 -16.89
N ALA A 68 10.95 2.58 -15.99
CA ALA A 68 11.89 3.63 -15.56
C ALA A 68 13.12 3.03 -14.86
N TRP A 69 12.92 2.09 -13.94
CA TRP A 69 13.99 1.41 -13.19
C TRP A 69 14.86 0.53 -14.09
N ARG A 70 14.25 -0.15 -15.06
CA ARG A 70 15.00 -0.94 -16.06
C ARG A 70 15.87 -0.06 -16.95
N ASN A 71 15.38 1.12 -17.34
CA ASN A 71 16.17 2.09 -18.11
C ASN A 71 17.28 2.74 -17.28
N LEU A 72 17.02 2.99 -15.98
CA LEU A 72 18.04 3.49 -15.06
C LEU A 72 19.15 2.44 -14.84
N GLY A 73 18.80 1.15 -14.82
CA GLY A 73 19.75 0.07 -14.61
C GLY A 73 20.12 -0.13 -13.13
N ILE A 74 20.70 -1.29 -12.83
CA ILE A 74 20.96 -1.71 -11.45
C ILE A 74 21.98 -0.80 -10.75
N ASP A 75 23.10 -0.47 -11.41
CA ASP A 75 24.19 0.30 -10.80
C ASP A 75 23.73 1.70 -10.37
N GLN A 76 23.00 2.40 -11.24
CA GLN A 76 22.50 3.75 -10.96
C GLN A 76 21.33 3.72 -9.97
N THR A 77 20.53 2.66 -9.99
CA THR A 77 19.50 2.44 -8.96
C THR A 77 20.15 2.28 -7.59
N THR A 78 21.22 1.47 -7.47
CA THR A 78 21.96 1.30 -6.22
C THR A 78 22.56 2.62 -5.74
N GLN A 79 23.24 3.38 -6.61
CA GLN A 79 23.77 4.70 -6.24
C GLN A 79 22.68 5.67 -5.79
N PHE A 80 21.51 5.64 -6.43
CA PHE A 80 20.36 6.44 -6.00
C PHE A 80 19.90 6.05 -4.59
N LEU A 81 19.80 4.74 -4.28
CA LEU A 81 19.43 4.28 -2.94
C LEU A 81 20.46 4.70 -1.90
N GLU A 82 21.76 4.56 -2.18
CA GLU A 82 22.85 4.99 -1.29
C GLU A 82 22.79 6.50 -0.95
N LEU A 83 22.28 7.34 -1.86
CA LEU A 83 22.08 8.76 -1.61
C LEU A 83 20.84 9.06 -0.76
N ILE A 84 19.77 8.26 -0.90
CA ILE A 84 18.47 8.54 -0.29
C ILE A 84 18.31 7.88 1.08
N GLU A 85 18.76 6.63 1.23
CA GLU A 85 18.61 5.87 2.49
C GLU A 85 19.14 6.61 3.73
N PRO A 86 20.31 7.29 3.70
CA PRO A 86 20.84 7.98 4.88
C PRO A 86 19.98 9.16 5.37
N VAL A 87 19.08 9.67 4.53
CA VAL A 87 18.18 10.79 4.86
C VAL A 87 16.72 10.38 4.96
N GLY A 88 16.40 9.08 4.80
CA GLY A 88 15.03 8.55 4.80
C GLY A 88 14.20 8.96 6.02
N SER A 89 14.80 8.93 7.21
CA SER A 89 14.14 9.32 8.46
C SER A 89 13.63 10.76 8.45
N ARG A 90 14.35 11.68 7.80
CA ARG A 90 13.94 13.10 7.71
C ARG A 90 12.61 13.26 6.96
N TYR A 91 12.36 12.43 5.95
CA TYR A 91 11.08 12.43 5.23
C TYR A 91 9.96 11.88 6.11
N MET A 92 10.21 10.81 6.86
CA MET A 92 9.25 10.24 7.80
C MET A 92 8.91 11.23 8.93
N ASP A 93 9.90 11.89 9.50
CA ASP A 93 9.70 12.94 10.51
C ASP A 93 8.85 14.09 9.95
N HIS A 94 9.09 14.49 8.69
CA HIS A 94 8.29 15.53 8.05
C HIS A 94 6.82 15.10 7.89
N ILE A 95 6.58 13.87 7.43
CA ILE A 95 5.22 13.30 7.31
C ILE A 95 4.51 13.28 8.67
N ASP A 96 5.22 12.89 9.72
CA ASP A 96 4.67 12.86 11.07
C ASP A 96 4.25 14.26 11.54
N ASN A 97 5.06 15.28 11.23
CA ASN A 97 4.75 16.66 11.57
C ASN A 97 3.61 17.28 10.75
N THR A 98 3.44 16.88 9.48
CA THR A 98 2.48 17.52 8.57
C THR A 98 1.16 16.76 8.43
N ALA A 99 1.19 15.44 8.54
CA ALA A 99 0.05 14.57 8.28
C ALA A 99 -0.24 13.63 9.47
N GLY A 100 0.79 13.26 10.24
CA GLY A 100 0.69 12.43 11.42
C GLY A 100 1.29 11.03 11.25
N SER A 101 1.53 10.38 12.38
CA SER A 101 2.22 9.08 12.48
C SER A 101 1.46 7.88 11.91
N ASN A 102 0.23 8.08 11.43
CA ASN A 102 -0.56 7.06 10.76
C ASN A 102 -0.43 7.12 9.22
N TRP A 103 0.32 8.06 8.64
CA TRP A 103 0.50 8.15 7.19
C TRP A 103 1.70 7.32 6.68
N MET A 104 1.70 6.92 5.41
CA MET A 104 2.76 6.09 4.78
C MET A 104 3.13 4.79 5.54
N PRO A 105 2.21 3.82 5.64
CA PRO A 105 2.47 2.54 6.31
C PRO A 105 3.68 1.77 5.76
N ALA A 106 3.92 1.84 4.45
CA ALA A 106 5.04 1.15 3.79
C ALA A 106 6.42 1.72 4.14
N GLY A 107 6.48 2.97 4.62
CA GLY A 107 7.73 3.60 5.09
C GLY A 107 7.98 3.39 6.59
N ARG A 108 7.12 2.62 7.27
CA ARG A 108 7.22 2.39 8.71
C ARG A 108 7.62 0.96 8.98
N GLU A 109 8.27 0.76 10.13
CA GLU A 109 8.45 -0.59 10.64
C GLU A 109 7.07 -1.24 10.78
N ALA A 110 6.95 -2.46 10.25
CA ALA A 110 5.74 -3.25 10.42
C ALA A 110 5.50 -3.37 11.93
N LYS A 111 4.37 -2.84 12.41
CA LYS A 111 3.90 -3.12 13.76
C LYS A 111 3.65 -4.63 13.80
N SER A 112 4.64 -5.39 14.25
CA SER A 112 4.47 -6.83 14.42
C SER A 112 3.26 -7.05 15.30
N LYS A 113 2.38 -7.97 14.88
CA LYS A 113 1.38 -8.54 15.78
C LYS A 113 2.05 -9.27 16.93
#